data_AF-A0A1Z5L0S1-F1
#
_entry.id   AF-A0A1Z5L0S1-F1
#
_cell.length_a   1.000
_cell.length_b   1.000
_cell.length_c   1.000
_cell.angle_alpha   90.00
_cell.angle_beta   90.00
_cell.angle_gamma   90.00
#
_symmetry.space_group_name_H-M   'P 1'
#
loop_
_entity.id
_entity.type
_entity.pdbx_description
1 polymer ?
#
loop_
_entity_poly.entity_id
_entity_poly.type
_entity_poly.pdbx_seq_one_letter_code
_entity_poly.pdbx_strand_id
1 'polypeptide(L)'
;MYQRPETQDSSFCWADLQLKNNSELLNNLGNFVNRALTFLYNNFGGVVPELSLTEDDKVVIAKVSKQLSHYIGFMDKVRLRDSIRCILSISKIGNQYIQFHKPWELVKGAPAERARSATIMGLCANVACLLSQLIQPFMPDTSEALRNQLNIPMFQLGPHFVQLLKAGHQMNKPEPLFKKIEQTTVEQMQKRFMGKQAEPIQKVVNGIGNRVAQAHSSGDTSIDVDELTRLVQQQGSKVRELKAAKADKAVIDQEVDALLKLKKELALATGQDSTPEQKQKKKKK
;
A
#
# COMPACT_ATOMS: atom_id res chain seq x y z
N MET A 1 2.05 2.94 8.67
CA MET A 1 1.73 2.38 10.00
C MET A 1 1.99 0.88 10.08
N TYR A 2 1.40 0.03 9.22
CA TYR A 2 1.61 -1.44 9.27
C TYR A 2 3.07 -1.88 9.11
N GLN A 3 3.86 -1.15 8.33
CA GLN A 3 5.31 -1.36 8.13
C GLN A 3 6.17 -0.32 8.87
N ARG A 4 5.68 0.31 9.96
CA ARG A 4 6.49 1.24 10.76
C ARG A 4 7.75 0.51 11.26
N PRO A 5 8.98 0.93 10.93
CA PRO A 5 10.19 0.27 11.44
C PRO A 5 10.31 0.53 12.95
N GLU A 6 10.09 -0.50 13.76
CA GLU A 6 10.16 -0.40 15.24
C GLU A 6 11.43 -1.07 15.77
N THR A 7 11.75 -2.28 15.31
CA THR A 7 12.92 -3.06 15.76
C THR A 7 13.95 -3.29 14.67
N GLN A 8 13.56 -3.12 13.40
CA GLN A 8 14.39 -3.37 12.23
C GLN A 8 13.89 -2.54 11.06
N ASP A 9 14.75 -2.39 10.05
CA ASP A 9 14.42 -1.69 8.82
C ASP A 9 13.20 -2.28 8.11
N SER A 10 12.51 -1.43 7.38
CA SER A 10 11.35 -1.81 6.57
C SER A 10 11.44 -1.08 5.23
N SER A 11 11.18 -1.80 4.14
CA SER A 11 11.17 -1.24 2.79
C SER A 11 9.73 -0.96 2.35
N PHE A 12 9.54 0.16 1.68
CA PHE A 12 8.25 0.47 1.08
C PHE A 12 8.06 -0.33 -0.22
N CYS A 13 6.88 -0.90 -0.39
CA CYS A 13 6.47 -1.61 -1.60
C CYS A 13 5.07 -1.17 -2.03
N TRP A 14 4.93 -0.70 -3.28
CA TRP A 14 3.64 -0.27 -3.82
C TRP A 14 2.61 -1.41 -3.91
N ALA A 15 3.05 -2.61 -4.25
CA ALA A 15 2.17 -3.79 -4.28
C ALA A 15 1.69 -4.15 -2.86
N ASP A 16 2.55 -4.05 -1.85
CA ASP A 16 2.16 -4.26 -0.45
C ASP A 16 1.18 -3.20 0.04
N LEU A 17 1.38 -1.93 -0.35
CA LEU A 17 0.45 -0.84 -0.03
C LEU A 17 -0.95 -1.16 -0.57
N GLN A 18 -1.05 -1.53 -1.86
CA GLN A 18 -2.30 -1.91 -2.48
C GLN A 18 -2.92 -3.13 -1.78
N LEU A 19 -2.14 -4.18 -1.56
CA LEU A 19 -2.59 -5.39 -0.90
C LEU A 19 -3.17 -5.06 0.47
N LYS A 20 -2.46 -4.27 1.30
CA LYS A 20 -2.91 -3.91 2.64
C LYS A 20 -4.11 -2.96 2.63
N ASN A 21 -4.16 -2.00 1.73
CA ASN A 21 -5.36 -1.18 1.55
C ASN A 21 -6.57 -2.06 1.22
N ASN A 22 -6.46 -2.90 0.20
CA ASN A 22 -7.60 -3.66 -0.31
C ASN A 22 -8.02 -4.77 0.67
N SER A 23 -7.08 -5.45 1.32
CA SER A 23 -7.40 -6.55 2.24
C SER A 23 -7.76 -6.10 3.66
N GLU A 24 -6.99 -5.19 4.26
CA GLU A 24 -7.18 -4.80 5.67
C GLU A 24 -8.14 -3.61 5.82
N LEU A 25 -7.99 -2.59 4.98
CA LEU A 25 -8.84 -1.40 5.08
C LEU A 25 -10.17 -1.62 4.38
N LEU A 26 -10.17 -1.97 3.10
CA LEU A 26 -11.41 -2.12 2.34
C LEU A 26 -12.18 -3.38 2.74
N ASN A 27 -11.57 -4.57 2.63
CA ASN A 27 -12.27 -5.84 2.79
C ASN A 27 -12.49 -6.27 4.26
N ASN A 28 -11.77 -5.67 5.22
CA ASN A 28 -11.93 -5.97 6.63
C ASN A 28 -12.59 -4.80 7.39
N LEU A 29 -11.86 -3.73 7.68
CA LEU A 29 -12.38 -2.61 8.51
C LEU A 29 -13.58 -1.91 7.85
N GLY A 30 -13.42 -1.46 6.61
CA GLY A 30 -14.43 -0.78 5.82
C GLY A 30 -15.65 -1.65 5.56
N ASN A 31 -15.44 -2.91 5.17
CA ASN A 31 -16.52 -3.86 4.96
C ASN A 31 -17.33 -4.10 6.24
N PHE A 32 -16.69 -4.28 7.39
CA PHE A 32 -17.38 -4.45 8.67
C PHE A 32 -18.28 -3.24 8.97
N VAL A 33 -17.68 -2.05 8.99
CA VAL A 33 -18.39 -0.81 9.31
C VAL A 33 -19.54 -0.56 8.33
N ASN A 34 -19.27 -0.66 7.03
CA ASN A 34 -20.29 -0.40 6.02
C ASN A 34 -21.44 -1.41 6.11
N ARG A 35 -21.16 -2.71 6.27
CA ARG A 35 -22.21 -3.72 6.48
C ARG A 35 -23.02 -3.44 7.74
N ALA A 36 -22.35 -3.09 8.84
CA ALA A 36 -23.00 -2.81 10.10
C ALA A 36 -23.98 -1.64 9.98
N LEU A 37 -23.48 -0.50 9.51
CA LEU A 37 -24.24 0.74 9.50
C LEU A 37 -25.29 0.77 8.39
N THR A 38 -24.95 0.37 7.16
CA THR A 38 -25.89 0.36 6.03
C THR A 38 -27.06 -0.58 6.29
N PHE A 39 -26.81 -1.75 6.88
CA PHE A 39 -27.89 -2.68 7.22
C PHE A 39 -28.79 -2.11 8.31
N LEU A 40 -28.22 -1.52 9.37
CA LEU A 40 -28.99 -0.89 10.43
C LEU A 40 -29.83 0.30 9.90
N TYR A 41 -29.25 1.11 9.03
CA TYR A 41 -29.91 2.23 8.35
C TYR A 41 -31.10 1.76 7.51
N ASN A 42 -30.88 0.80 6.61
CA ASN A 42 -31.89 0.37 5.64
C ASN A 42 -33.03 -0.45 6.27
N ASN A 43 -32.74 -1.27 7.30
CA ASN A 43 -33.72 -2.20 7.84
C ASN A 43 -34.41 -1.69 9.11
N PHE A 44 -33.78 -0.77 9.84
CA PHE A 44 -34.24 -0.27 11.14
C PHE A 44 -34.20 1.26 11.23
N GLY A 45 -34.20 1.96 10.09
CA GLY A 45 -34.29 3.42 10.02
C GLY A 45 -33.06 4.18 10.55
N GLY A 46 -31.94 3.49 10.75
CA GLY A 46 -30.73 4.09 11.32
C GLY A 46 -30.82 4.36 12.82
N VAL A 47 -31.84 3.80 13.47
CA VAL A 47 -32.04 3.89 14.92
C VAL A 47 -31.39 2.68 15.58
N VAL A 48 -30.57 2.94 16.61
CA VAL A 48 -29.97 1.88 17.42
C VAL A 48 -31.07 1.21 18.26
N PRO A 49 -31.27 -0.12 18.16
CA PRO A 49 -32.32 -0.81 18.88
C PRO A 49 -31.92 -1.06 20.34
N GLU A 50 -32.90 -1.48 21.15
CA GLU A 50 -32.62 -2.13 22.42
C GLU A 50 -31.87 -3.45 22.19
N LEU A 51 -30.87 -3.73 23.03
CA LEU A 51 -29.98 -4.87 22.86
C LEU A 51 -30.36 -5.99 23.83
N SER A 52 -31.04 -7.01 23.32
CA SER A 52 -31.37 -8.24 24.06
C SER A 52 -30.26 -9.27 23.90
N LEU A 53 -29.18 -9.10 24.68
CA LEU A 53 -27.93 -9.86 24.53
C LEU A 53 -28.07 -11.34 24.90
N THR A 54 -27.57 -12.23 24.04
CA THR A 54 -27.40 -13.67 24.29
C THR A 54 -25.98 -14.01 24.75
N GLU A 55 -25.72 -15.27 25.10
CA GLU A 55 -24.36 -15.72 25.45
C GLU A 55 -23.37 -15.56 24.29
N ASP A 56 -23.80 -15.81 23.05
CA ASP A 56 -22.95 -15.59 21.86
C ASP A 56 -22.51 -14.12 21.72
N ASP A 57 -23.40 -13.19 22.06
CA ASP A 57 -23.11 -11.76 22.05
C ASP A 57 -22.08 -11.39 23.12
N LYS A 58 -22.23 -11.98 24.32
CA LYS A 58 -21.28 -11.78 25.42
C LYS A 58 -19.89 -12.31 25.06
N VAL A 59 -19.79 -13.40 24.31
CA VAL A 59 -18.50 -13.90 23.79
C VAL A 59 -17.86 -12.88 22.85
N VAL A 60 -18.64 -12.25 21.97
CA VAL A 60 -18.12 -11.19 21.08
C VAL A 60 -17.69 -9.97 21.87
N ILE A 61 -18.50 -9.51 22.82
CA ILE A 61 -18.16 -8.41 23.73
C ILE A 61 -16.85 -8.69 24.47
N ALA A 62 -16.68 -9.90 25.02
CA ALA A 62 -15.46 -10.29 25.71
C ALA A 62 -14.23 -10.28 24.79
N LYS A 63 -14.37 -10.77 23.55
CA LYS A 63 -13.29 -10.73 22.55
C LYS A 63 -12.91 -9.30 22.17
N VAL A 64 -13.89 -8.43 21.96
CA VAL A 64 -13.67 -7.00 21.66
C VAL A 64 -13.01 -6.30 22.85
N SER A 65 -13.51 -6.51 24.07
CA SER A 65 -12.92 -5.99 25.31
C SER A 65 -11.46 -6.42 25.46
N LYS A 66 -11.13 -7.69 25.19
CA LYS A 66 -9.75 -8.19 25.24
C LYS A 66 -8.85 -7.44 24.25
N GLN A 67 -9.31 -7.22 23.02
CA GLN A 67 -8.53 -6.47 22.02
C GLN A 67 -8.39 -4.99 22.40
N LEU A 68 -9.41 -4.39 23.02
CA LEU A 68 -9.33 -3.03 23.55
C LEU A 68 -8.27 -2.93 24.65
N SER A 69 -8.26 -3.84 25.62
CA SER A 69 -7.24 -3.85 26.67
C SER A 69 -5.82 -4.03 26.11
N HIS A 70 -5.65 -4.89 25.09
CA HIS A 70 -4.38 -5.03 24.39
C HIS A 70 -3.98 -3.74 23.66
N TYR A 71 -4.92 -3.11 22.94
CA TYR A 71 -4.69 -1.85 22.25
C TYR A 71 -4.17 -0.78 23.23
N ILE A 72 -4.85 -0.59 24.36
CA ILE A 72 -4.45 0.38 25.39
C ILE A 72 -3.04 0.06 25.88
N GLY A 73 -2.79 -1.19 26.29
CA GLY A 73 -1.47 -1.60 26.79
C GLY A 73 -0.34 -1.51 25.75
N PHE A 74 -0.65 -1.59 24.45
CA PHE A 74 0.32 -1.35 23.39
C PHE A 74 0.55 0.14 23.13
N MET A 75 -0.50 0.95 23.15
CA MET A 75 -0.41 2.41 23.00
C MET A 75 0.39 3.04 24.15
N ASP A 76 0.17 2.61 25.39
CA ASP A 76 0.93 3.07 26.57
C ASP A 76 2.43 2.79 26.46
N LYS A 77 2.81 1.77 25.68
CA LYS A 77 4.19 1.37 25.42
C LYS A 77 4.69 1.80 24.04
N VAL A 78 3.93 2.65 23.33
CA VAL A 78 4.27 3.18 22.00
C VAL A 78 4.49 2.09 20.93
N ARG A 79 3.83 0.93 21.10
CA ARG A 79 3.82 -0.19 20.16
C ARG A 79 2.72 -0.01 19.11
N LEU A 80 2.91 0.98 18.23
CA LEU A 80 1.90 1.41 17.25
C LEU A 80 1.56 0.31 16.24
N ARG A 81 2.55 -0.51 15.83
CA ARG A 81 2.32 -1.62 14.90
C ARG A 81 1.40 -2.69 15.49
N ASP A 82 1.53 -2.99 16.77
CA ASP A 82 0.66 -3.96 17.44
C ASP A 82 -0.71 -3.36 17.78
N SER A 83 -0.75 -2.07 18.13
CA SER A 83 -1.98 -1.33 18.38
C SER A 83 -2.91 -1.34 17.16
N ILE A 84 -2.40 -1.04 15.95
CA ILE A 84 -3.25 -1.07 14.74
C ILE A 84 -3.75 -2.48 14.40
N ARG A 85 -3.00 -3.54 14.75
CA ARG A 85 -3.45 -4.93 14.57
C ARG A 85 -4.62 -5.27 15.48
N CYS A 86 -4.69 -4.71 16.69
CA CYS A 86 -5.87 -4.87 17.55
C CYS A 86 -7.13 -4.28 16.89
N ILE A 87 -7.03 -3.10 16.26
CA ILE A 87 -8.15 -2.48 15.53
C ILE A 87 -8.65 -3.40 14.41
N LEU A 88 -7.73 -3.91 13.58
CA LEU A 88 -8.06 -4.84 12.49
C LEU A 88 -8.60 -6.19 13.00
N SER A 89 -8.18 -6.61 14.20
CA SER A 89 -8.72 -7.81 14.85
C SER A 89 -10.15 -7.60 15.33
N ILE A 90 -10.47 -6.44 15.90
CA ILE A 90 -11.84 -6.06 16.31
C ILE A 90 -12.77 -6.07 15.09
N SER A 91 -12.37 -5.44 13.97
CA SER A 91 -13.19 -5.46 12.75
C SER A 91 -13.36 -6.87 12.18
N LYS A 92 -12.33 -7.73 12.27
CA LYS A 92 -12.42 -9.14 11.86
C LYS A 92 -13.41 -9.93 12.72
N ILE A 93 -13.39 -9.73 14.04
CA ILE A 93 -14.36 -10.32 14.98
C ILE A 93 -15.78 -9.89 14.56
N GLY A 94 -15.99 -8.60 14.29
CA GLY A 94 -17.28 -8.06 13.85
C GLY A 94 -17.75 -8.67 12.52
N ASN A 95 -16.87 -8.78 11.52
CA ASN A 95 -17.18 -9.45 10.25
C ASN A 95 -17.61 -10.91 10.46
N GLN A 96 -16.88 -11.66 11.28
CA GLN A 96 -17.20 -13.06 11.58
C GLN A 96 -18.53 -13.18 12.30
N TYR A 97 -18.82 -12.29 13.25
CA TYR A 97 -20.07 -12.26 13.99
C TYR A 97 -21.28 -11.99 13.08
N ILE A 98 -21.20 -10.96 12.22
CA ILE A 98 -22.24 -10.70 11.20
C ILE A 98 -22.42 -11.92 10.30
N GLN A 99 -21.32 -12.53 9.85
CA GLN A 99 -21.39 -13.66 8.93
C GLN A 99 -22.02 -14.91 9.56
N PHE A 100 -21.70 -15.18 10.83
CA PHE A 100 -22.18 -16.34 11.55
C PHE A 100 -23.69 -16.27 11.81
N HIS A 101 -24.19 -15.11 12.26
CA HIS A 101 -25.60 -14.96 12.60
C HIS A 101 -26.52 -14.61 11.41
N LYS A 102 -25.96 -14.26 10.25
CA LYS A 102 -26.71 -14.01 9.01
C LYS A 102 -27.93 -13.09 9.20
N PRO A 103 -27.74 -11.85 9.68
CA PRO A 103 -28.85 -10.94 9.99
C PRO A 103 -29.77 -10.65 8.80
N TRP A 104 -29.28 -10.80 7.56
CA TRP A 104 -30.07 -10.65 6.32
C TRP A 104 -31.10 -11.77 6.08
N GLU A 105 -30.94 -12.92 6.72
CA GLU A 105 -31.94 -13.98 6.77
C GLU A 105 -32.93 -13.68 7.90
N LEU A 106 -32.41 -13.45 9.12
CA LEU A 106 -33.21 -13.19 10.32
C LEU A 106 -34.17 -12.00 10.18
N VAL A 107 -33.75 -10.93 9.49
CA VAL A 107 -34.57 -9.71 9.32
C VAL A 107 -35.87 -9.95 8.53
N LYS A 108 -35.91 -11.03 7.74
CA LYS A 108 -37.06 -11.44 6.91
C LYS A 108 -37.98 -12.45 7.62
N GLY A 109 -37.57 -12.92 8.81
CA GLY A 109 -38.27 -13.93 9.59
C GLY A 109 -39.36 -13.36 10.50
N ALA A 110 -39.74 -14.16 11.49
CA ALA A 110 -40.74 -13.80 12.50
C ALA A 110 -40.29 -12.61 13.37
N PRO A 111 -41.20 -11.95 14.12
CA PRO A 111 -40.85 -10.80 14.96
C PRO A 111 -39.66 -11.02 15.90
N ALA A 112 -39.53 -12.22 16.48
CA ALA A 112 -38.40 -12.59 17.32
C ALA A 112 -37.07 -12.66 16.55
N GLU A 113 -37.08 -13.20 15.33
CA GLU A 113 -35.89 -13.26 14.46
C GLU A 113 -35.49 -11.86 13.98
N ARG A 114 -36.47 -11.03 13.63
CA ARG A 114 -36.24 -9.63 13.27
C ARG A 114 -35.65 -8.84 14.44
N ALA A 115 -36.14 -9.05 15.67
CA ALA A 115 -35.57 -8.45 16.88
C ALA A 115 -34.14 -8.95 17.17
N ARG A 116 -33.87 -10.23 16.91
CA ARG A 116 -32.52 -10.81 17.00
C ARG A 116 -31.57 -10.16 15.99
N SER A 117 -32.00 -9.98 14.74
CA SER A 117 -31.27 -9.24 13.72
C SER A 117 -30.96 -7.80 14.17
N ALA A 118 -31.95 -7.11 14.75
CA ALA A 118 -31.76 -5.77 15.30
C ALA A 118 -30.66 -5.74 16.38
N THR A 119 -30.71 -6.66 17.35
CA THR A 119 -29.69 -6.74 18.42
C THR A 119 -28.28 -6.98 17.87
N ILE A 120 -28.12 -7.92 16.92
CA ILE A 120 -26.83 -8.22 16.27
C ILE A 120 -26.25 -6.95 15.64
N MET A 121 -27.08 -6.24 14.88
CA MET A 121 -26.66 -5.07 14.11
C MET A 121 -26.43 -3.84 15.01
N GLY A 122 -27.22 -3.68 16.07
CA GLY A 122 -27.02 -2.66 17.10
C GLY A 122 -25.72 -2.87 17.89
N LEU A 123 -25.37 -4.12 18.21
CA LEU A 123 -24.06 -4.44 18.79
C LEU A 123 -22.92 -4.12 17.82
N CYS A 124 -23.07 -4.46 16.54
CA CYS A 124 -22.07 -4.13 15.52
C CYS A 124 -21.88 -2.62 15.35
N ALA A 125 -22.95 -1.81 15.42
CA ALA A 125 -22.86 -0.36 15.42
C ALA A 125 -22.11 0.19 16.64
N ASN A 126 -22.30 -0.41 17.82
CA ASN A 126 -21.52 -0.08 19.02
C ASN A 126 -20.03 -0.43 18.86
N VAL A 127 -19.70 -1.56 18.23
CA VAL A 127 -18.31 -1.91 17.90
C VAL A 127 -17.71 -0.94 16.87
N ALA A 128 -18.50 -0.51 15.87
CA ALA A 128 -18.07 0.52 14.92
C ALA A 128 -17.81 1.88 15.61
N CYS A 129 -18.63 2.24 16.60
CA CYS A 129 -18.41 3.41 17.46
C CYS A 129 -17.09 3.33 18.21
N LEU A 130 -16.77 2.19 18.83
CA LEU A 130 -15.46 1.97 19.44
C LEU A 130 -14.32 2.15 18.42
N LEU A 131 -14.42 1.50 17.25
CA LEU A 131 -13.40 1.57 16.18
C LEU A 131 -13.15 3.01 15.72
N SER A 132 -14.19 3.85 15.68
CA SER A 132 -14.08 5.27 15.32
C SER A 132 -13.12 6.02 16.26
N GLN A 133 -13.09 5.67 17.54
CA GLN A 133 -12.19 6.27 18.52
C GLN A 133 -10.79 5.65 18.44
N LEU A 134 -10.69 4.33 18.30
CA LEU A 134 -9.39 3.63 18.28
C LEU A 134 -8.53 3.98 17.07
N ILE A 135 -9.15 4.28 15.93
CA ILE A 135 -8.44 4.59 14.70
C ILE A 135 -7.98 6.05 14.62
N GLN A 136 -8.51 6.94 15.45
CA GLN A 136 -8.19 8.37 15.44
C GLN A 136 -6.67 8.68 15.42
N PRO A 137 -5.81 8.07 16.25
CA PRO A 137 -4.37 8.38 16.23
C PRO A 137 -3.64 7.83 14.99
N PHE A 138 -4.31 7.04 14.14
CA PHE A 138 -3.74 6.45 12.93
C PHE A 138 -4.31 7.06 11.64
N MET A 139 -5.63 7.34 11.62
CA MET A 139 -6.38 7.85 10.49
C MET A 139 -7.45 8.83 11.00
N PRO A 140 -7.08 10.08 11.35
CA PRO A 140 -7.99 11.05 11.97
C PRO A 140 -9.18 11.39 11.06
N ASP A 141 -8.96 11.59 9.77
CA ASP A 141 -10.04 11.89 8.80
C ASP A 141 -11.03 10.73 8.69
N THR A 142 -10.54 9.48 8.72
CA THR A 142 -11.40 8.29 8.72
C THR A 142 -12.18 8.15 10.03
N SER A 143 -11.56 8.46 11.17
CA SER A 143 -12.24 8.52 12.46
C SER A 143 -13.37 9.54 12.45
N GLU A 144 -13.10 10.74 11.93
CA GLU A 144 -14.09 11.80 11.81
C GLU A 144 -15.23 11.42 10.88
N ALA A 145 -14.93 10.90 9.68
CA ALA A 145 -15.94 10.41 8.75
C ALA A 145 -16.85 9.34 9.39
N LEU A 146 -16.26 8.40 10.14
CA LEU A 146 -17.05 7.38 10.83
C LEU A 146 -17.88 7.96 11.98
N ARG A 147 -17.34 8.88 12.78
CA ARG A 147 -18.10 9.56 13.85
C ARG A 147 -19.26 10.39 13.27
N ASN A 148 -19.07 11.00 12.11
CA ASN A 148 -20.12 11.72 11.40
C ASN A 148 -21.23 10.77 10.96
N GLN A 149 -20.91 9.62 10.37
CA GLN A 149 -21.92 8.60 10.02
C GLN A 149 -22.67 8.08 11.26
N LEU A 150 -21.96 7.89 12.38
CA LEU A 150 -22.55 7.47 13.65
C LEU A 150 -23.29 8.57 14.40
N ASN A 151 -23.17 9.83 13.97
CA ASN A 151 -23.73 11.00 14.62
C ASN A 151 -23.30 11.14 16.09
N ILE A 152 -21.99 11.07 16.36
CA ILE A 152 -21.43 11.17 17.72
C ILE A 152 -20.29 12.19 17.82
N PRO A 153 -20.13 12.88 18.96
CA PRO A 153 -18.95 13.69 19.22
C PRO A 153 -17.72 12.82 19.51
N MET A 154 -16.56 13.44 19.67
CA MET A 154 -15.43 12.76 20.31
C MET A 154 -15.78 12.40 21.76
N PHE A 155 -15.28 11.26 22.22
CA PHE A 155 -15.44 10.82 23.60
C PHE A 155 -14.16 10.23 24.14
N GLN A 156 -14.04 10.19 25.46
CA GLN A 156 -12.89 9.57 26.12
C GLN A 156 -13.02 8.05 26.10
N LEU A 157 -11.94 7.38 25.73
CA LEU A 157 -11.88 5.93 25.70
C LEU A 157 -11.78 5.39 27.13
N GLY A 158 -12.77 4.60 27.54
CA GLY A 158 -12.72 3.85 28.79
C GLY A 158 -11.87 2.58 28.70
N PRO A 159 -11.52 1.95 29.85
CA PRO A 159 -10.71 0.72 29.88
C PRO A 159 -11.47 -0.53 29.41
N HIS A 160 -12.79 -0.43 29.27
CA HIS A 160 -13.67 -1.54 28.92
C HIS A 160 -14.63 -1.16 27.80
N PHE A 161 -14.97 -2.13 26.96
CA PHE A 161 -16.00 -1.95 25.95
C PHE A 161 -17.37 -1.97 26.62
N VAL A 162 -18.13 -0.90 26.38
CA VAL A 162 -19.49 -0.70 26.91
C VAL A 162 -20.43 -0.36 25.76
N GLN A 163 -21.73 -0.34 26.03
CA GLN A 163 -22.69 0.19 25.07
C GLN A 163 -22.55 1.72 24.97
N LEU A 164 -21.82 2.15 23.94
CA LEU A 164 -21.53 3.54 23.59
C LEU A 164 -22.73 4.24 22.92
N LEU A 165 -23.50 3.52 22.11
CA LEU A 165 -24.72 4.00 21.47
C LEU A 165 -25.94 3.42 22.20
N LYS A 166 -26.72 4.29 22.82
CA LYS A 166 -27.94 3.92 23.55
C LYS A 166 -29.08 3.59 22.58
N ALA A 167 -30.06 2.81 23.06
CA ALA A 167 -31.28 2.56 22.31
C ALA A 167 -31.97 3.88 21.97
N GLY A 168 -32.51 3.99 20.75
CA GLY A 168 -33.11 5.22 20.23
C GLY A 168 -32.12 6.21 19.61
N HIS A 169 -30.80 5.98 19.71
CA HIS A 169 -29.81 6.84 19.06
C HIS A 169 -29.98 6.82 17.53
N GLN A 170 -30.07 8.00 16.91
CA GLN A 170 -30.23 8.17 15.47
C GLN A 170 -28.86 8.41 14.81
N MET A 171 -28.49 7.51 13.90
CA MET A 171 -27.31 7.66 13.06
C MET A 171 -27.61 8.44 11.77
N ASN A 172 -26.57 8.98 11.16
CA ASN A 172 -26.63 9.60 9.85
C ASN A 172 -26.54 8.53 8.73
N LYS A 173 -26.70 8.97 7.48
CA LYS A 173 -26.61 8.09 6.32
C LYS A 173 -25.19 7.49 6.19
N PRO A 174 -25.04 6.15 6.15
CA PRO A 174 -23.74 5.52 6.00
C PRO A 174 -23.15 5.68 4.59
N GLU A 175 -21.83 5.65 4.50
CA GLU A 175 -21.07 5.70 3.26
C GLU A 175 -19.76 4.87 3.33
N PRO A 176 -19.26 4.35 2.19
CA PRO A 176 -18.02 3.59 2.17
C PRO A 176 -16.80 4.43 2.63
N LEU A 177 -16.08 3.93 3.64
CA LEU A 177 -14.91 4.62 4.22
C LEU A 177 -13.64 4.54 3.37
N PHE A 178 -13.48 3.48 2.59
CA PHE A 178 -12.27 3.22 1.82
C PHE A 178 -12.59 2.94 0.37
N LYS A 179 -11.64 3.30 -0.51
CA LYS A 179 -11.68 3.00 -1.94
C LYS A 179 -10.64 1.95 -2.27
N LYS A 180 -10.95 1.11 -3.26
CA LYS A 180 -10.00 0.15 -3.79
C LYS A 180 -8.86 0.88 -4.49
N ILE A 181 -7.63 0.41 -4.26
CA ILE A 181 -6.47 0.82 -5.05
C ILE A 181 -6.39 -0.14 -6.25
N GLU A 182 -6.59 0.40 -7.44
CA GLU A 182 -6.51 -0.37 -8.68
C GLU A 182 -5.06 -0.60 -9.10
N GLN A 183 -4.83 -1.69 -9.84
CA GLN A 183 -3.49 -2.06 -10.31
C GLN A 183 -2.88 -0.98 -11.21
N THR A 184 -3.71 -0.33 -12.03
CA THR A 184 -3.30 0.80 -12.87
C THR A 184 -2.81 1.98 -12.05
N THR A 185 -3.42 2.26 -10.89
CA THR A 185 -2.96 3.30 -9.96
C THR A 185 -1.58 2.94 -9.39
N VAL A 186 -1.37 1.68 -9.01
CA VAL A 186 -0.07 1.19 -8.54
C VAL A 186 1.01 1.40 -9.59
N GLU A 187 0.76 0.98 -10.82
CA GLU A 187 1.71 1.12 -11.94
C GLU A 187 2.05 2.57 -12.24
N GLN A 188 1.04 3.45 -12.24
CA GLN A 188 1.23 4.90 -12.42
C GLN A 188 2.11 5.50 -11.32
N MET A 189 1.86 5.15 -10.06
CA MET A 189 2.64 5.64 -8.93
C MET A 189 4.06 5.07 -8.93
N GLN A 190 4.22 3.77 -9.20
CA GLN A 190 5.54 3.16 -9.41
C GLN A 190 6.34 3.90 -10.46
N LYS A 191 5.76 4.13 -11.65
CA LYS A 191 6.42 4.86 -12.73
C LYS A 191 6.77 6.30 -12.34
N ARG A 192 5.91 6.96 -11.57
CA ARG A 192 6.14 8.34 -11.10
C ARG A 192 7.28 8.43 -10.09
N PHE A 193 7.42 7.43 -9.21
CA PHE A 193 8.31 7.48 -8.05
C PHE A 193 9.51 6.53 -8.13
N MET A 194 9.68 5.76 -9.21
CA MET A 194 10.85 4.90 -9.44
C MET A 194 12.16 5.69 -9.69
N GLY A 195 12.09 7.02 -9.69
CA GLY A 195 13.20 7.92 -10.02
C GLY A 195 13.39 8.08 -11.53
N LYS A 196 14.30 8.98 -11.91
CA LYS A 196 14.84 8.95 -13.28
C LYS A 196 15.70 7.70 -13.37
N GLN A 197 15.22 6.66 -14.06
CA GLN A 197 16.16 5.68 -14.57
C GLN A 197 17.20 6.46 -15.36
N ALA A 198 18.50 6.18 -15.14
CA ALA A 198 19.49 6.56 -16.13
C ALA A 198 18.93 6.08 -17.48
N GLU A 199 18.83 6.98 -18.46
CA GLU A 199 18.28 6.59 -19.76
C GLU A 199 18.96 5.29 -20.19
N PRO A 200 18.19 4.31 -20.73
CA PRO A 200 18.80 3.10 -21.25
C PRO A 200 19.98 3.52 -22.10
N ILE A 201 21.19 3.05 -21.80
CA ILE A 201 22.37 3.58 -22.46
C ILE A 201 22.27 3.35 -23.97
N GLN A 202 21.53 2.34 -24.45
CA GLN A 202 21.14 2.24 -25.85
C GLN A 202 20.42 3.50 -26.40
N LYS A 203 19.54 4.17 -25.67
CA LYS A 203 18.90 5.41 -26.11
C LYS A 203 19.89 6.57 -26.17
N VAL A 204 20.78 6.68 -25.18
CA VAL A 204 21.86 7.69 -25.17
C VAL A 204 22.81 7.47 -26.35
N VAL A 205 23.27 6.22 -26.55
CA VAL A 205 24.15 5.81 -27.65
C VAL A 205 23.49 6.02 -29.01
N ASN A 206 22.21 5.66 -29.17
CA ASN A 206 21.49 5.86 -30.44
C ASN A 206 21.22 7.35 -30.71
N GLY A 207 20.95 8.15 -29.67
CA GLY A 207 20.78 9.60 -29.80
C GLY A 207 22.07 10.30 -30.22
N ILE A 208 23.22 9.82 -29.75
CA ILE A 208 24.54 10.32 -30.14
C ILE A 208 24.86 9.92 -31.58
N GLY A 209 24.64 8.66 -32.00
CA GLY A 209 24.86 8.25 -33.39
C GLY A 209 24.08 9.09 -34.42
N ASN A 210 22.86 9.52 -34.08
CA ASN A 210 22.08 10.45 -34.91
C ASN A 210 22.66 11.87 -34.94
N ARG A 211 23.27 12.36 -33.84
CA ARG A 211 23.91 13.68 -33.77
C ARG A 211 25.26 13.69 -34.51
N VAL A 212 26.05 12.62 -34.40
CA VAL A 212 27.31 12.42 -35.15
C VAL A 212 27.04 12.43 -36.65
N ALA A 213 25.99 11.74 -37.10
CA ALA A 213 25.56 11.73 -38.50
C ALA A 213 25.13 13.12 -39.02
N GLN A 214 24.58 13.98 -38.17
CA GLN A 214 24.21 15.37 -38.51
C GLN A 214 25.37 16.36 -38.39
N ALA A 215 26.35 16.12 -37.51
CA ALA A 215 27.55 16.95 -37.38
C ALA A 215 28.47 16.84 -38.61
N HIS A 216 28.52 15.65 -39.24
CA HIS A 216 29.26 15.45 -40.49
C HIS A 216 28.75 16.28 -41.69
N SER A 217 27.50 16.76 -41.67
CA SER A 217 26.98 17.64 -42.73
C SER A 217 27.20 19.13 -42.46
N SER A 218 27.62 19.51 -41.25
CA SER A 218 27.75 20.92 -40.80
C SER A 218 29.19 21.37 -40.51
N GLY A 219 30.17 20.46 -40.50
CA GLY A 219 31.60 20.79 -40.54
C GLY A 219 32.27 21.13 -39.20
N ASP A 220 31.57 20.99 -38.06
CA ASP A 220 32.16 21.14 -36.72
C ASP A 220 32.24 19.79 -35.99
N THR A 221 33.38 19.11 -36.15
CA THR A 221 33.66 17.78 -35.57
C THR A 221 34.40 17.84 -34.23
N SER A 222 34.88 19.01 -33.81
CA SER A 222 35.75 19.15 -32.63
C SER A 222 35.01 18.95 -31.30
N ILE A 223 33.79 19.49 -31.21
CA ILE A 223 32.96 19.46 -29.99
C ILE A 223 32.40 18.05 -29.70
N ASP A 224 32.12 17.27 -30.75
CA ASP A 224 31.52 15.92 -30.64
C ASP A 224 32.55 14.86 -30.20
N VAL A 225 33.82 15.00 -30.60
CA VAL A 225 34.92 14.13 -30.18
C VAL A 225 35.19 14.24 -28.68
N ASP A 226 35.15 15.45 -28.11
CA ASP A 226 35.34 15.67 -26.68
C ASP A 226 34.17 15.08 -25.85
N GLU A 227 32.93 15.25 -26.33
CA GLU A 227 31.73 14.68 -25.69
C GLU A 227 31.78 13.13 -25.72
N LEU A 228 32.11 12.54 -26.87
CA LEU A 228 32.28 11.09 -27.05
C LEU A 228 33.40 10.53 -26.18
N THR A 229 34.54 11.22 -26.08
CA THR A 229 35.68 10.80 -25.25
C THR A 229 35.28 10.72 -23.77
N ARG A 230 34.56 11.75 -23.28
CA ARG A 230 34.05 11.77 -21.90
C ARG A 230 33.08 10.62 -21.62
N LEU A 231 32.18 10.32 -22.56
CA LEU A 231 31.19 9.25 -22.42
C LEU A 231 31.82 7.86 -22.46
N VAL A 232 32.82 7.62 -23.33
CA VAL A 232 33.61 6.38 -23.33
C VAL A 232 34.29 6.16 -21.97
N GLN A 233 34.87 7.22 -21.39
CA GLN A 233 35.52 7.14 -20.08
C GLN A 233 34.52 6.84 -18.96
N GLN A 234 33.36 7.50 -18.96
CA GLN A 234 32.31 7.29 -17.98
C GLN A 234 31.75 5.87 -18.06
N GLN A 235 31.42 5.41 -19.27
CA GLN A 235 30.89 4.06 -19.51
C GLN A 235 31.93 2.98 -19.17
N GLY A 236 33.21 3.21 -19.47
CA GLY A 236 34.30 2.30 -19.10
C GLY A 236 34.51 2.19 -17.59
N SER A 237 34.28 3.27 -16.84
CA SER A 237 34.36 3.26 -15.37
C SER A 237 33.18 2.51 -14.77
N LYS A 238 31.96 2.72 -15.28
CA LYS A 238 30.76 1.98 -14.89
C LYS A 238 30.89 0.47 -15.10
N VAL A 239 31.41 0.03 -16.25
CA VAL A 239 31.67 -1.41 -16.51
C VAL A 239 32.68 -2.00 -15.52
N ARG A 240 33.72 -1.25 -15.15
CA ARG A 240 34.72 -1.70 -14.15
C ARG A 240 34.10 -1.81 -12.76
N GLU A 241 33.28 -0.85 -12.35
CA GLU A 241 32.55 -0.88 -11.08
C GLU A 241 31.58 -2.06 -11.00
N LEU A 242 30.79 -2.31 -12.06
CA LEU A 242 29.87 -3.45 -12.11
C LEU A 242 30.59 -4.81 -12.03
N LYS A 243 31.76 -4.94 -12.66
CA LYS A 243 32.62 -6.13 -12.56
C LYS A 243 33.19 -6.29 -11.15
N ALA A 244 33.63 -5.20 -10.52
CA ALA A 244 34.12 -5.21 -9.14
C ALA A 244 33.01 -5.56 -8.14
N ALA A 245 31.79 -5.08 -8.38
CA ALA A 245 30.61 -5.35 -7.57
C ALA A 245 29.99 -6.75 -7.81
N LYS A 246 30.57 -7.58 -8.69
CA LYS A 246 30.06 -8.90 -9.09
C LYS A 246 28.58 -8.87 -9.48
N ALA A 247 28.18 -7.83 -10.23
CA ALA A 247 26.83 -7.69 -10.75
C ALA A 247 26.46 -8.85 -11.70
N ASP A 248 25.17 -9.00 -11.99
CA ASP A 248 24.67 -10.03 -12.90
C ASP A 248 25.37 -9.97 -14.27
N LYS A 249 25.73 -11.13 -14.81
CA LYS A 249 26.48 -11.24 -16.06
C LYS A 249 25.74 -10.61 -17.24
N ALA A 250 24.41 -10.75 -17.31
CA ALA A 250 23.61 -10.14 -18.37
C ALA A 250 23.64 -8.61 -18.32
N VAL A 251 23.69 -8.03 -17.11
CA VAL A 251 23.83 -6.58 -16.92
C VAL A 251 25.22 -6.09 -17.34
N ILE A 252 26.27 -6.84 -16.98
CA ILE A 252 27.65 -6.51 -17.39
C ILE A 252 27.79 -6.56 -18.92
N ASP A 253 27.24 -7.60 -19.57
CA ASP A 253 27.34 -7.78 -21.02
C ASP A 253 26.62 -6.64 -21.77
N GLN A 254 25.42 -6.22 -21.32
CA GLN A 254 24.72 -5.07 -21.90
C GLN A 254 25.50 -3.75 -21.84
N GLU A 255 26.20 -3.50 -20.74
CA GLU A 255 26.97 -2.28 -20.51
C GLU A 255 28.31 -2.29 -21.28
N VAL A 256 28.88 -3.47 -21.51
CA VAL A 256 30.04 -3.67 -22.39
C VAL A 256 29.67 -3.42 -23.85
N ASP A 257 28.52 -3.91 -24.32
CA ASP A 257 28.05 -3.67 -25.68
C ASP A 257 27.84 -2.17 -25.96
N ALA A 258 27.31 -1.44 -24.99
CA ALA A 258 27.19 0.01 -25.05
C ALA A 258 28.55 0.72 -25.15
N LEU A 259 29.55 0.27 -24.37
CA LEU A 259 30.91 0.81 -24.43
C LEU A 259 31.56 0.60 -25.81
N LEU A 260 31.37 -0.58 -26.40
CA LEU A 260 31.89 -0.90 -27.73
C LEU A 260 31.27 -0.01 -28.80
N LYS A 261 29.97 0.28 -28.72
CA LYS A 261 29.30 1.21 -29.62
C LYS A 261 29.85 2.63 -29.49
N LEU A 262 29.97 3.18 -28.27
CA LEU A 262 30.55 4.52 -28.07
C LEU A 262 31.97 4.63 -28.60
N LYS A 263 32.80 3.60 -28.42
CA LYS A 263 34.15 3.57 -28.99
C LYS A 263 34.15 3.55 -30.51
N LYS A 264 33.18 2.87 -31.13
CA LYS A 264 33.03 2.86 -32.59
C LYS A 264 32.63 4.25 -33.12
N GLU A 265 31.70 4.93 -32.46
CA GLU A 265 31.30 6.30 -32.83
C GLU A 265 32.47 7.29 -32.66
N LEU A 266 33.25 7.18 -31.58
CA LEU A 266 34.46 7.98 -31.37
C LEU A 266 35.53 7.72 -32.45
N ALA A 267 35.73 6.46 -32.84
CA ALA A 267 36.66 6.08 -33.91
C ALA A 267 36.25 6.70 -35.26
N LEU A 268 34.95 6.68 -35.59
CA LEU A 268 34.41 7.33 -36.78
C LEU A 268 34.61 8.85 -36.75
N ALA A 269 34.35 9.50 -35.61
CA ALA A 269 34.49 10.95 -35.45
C ALA A 269 35.95 11.44 -35.53
N THR A 270 36.91 10.61 -35.10
CA THR A 270 38.35 10.93 -35.10
C THR A 270 39.10 10.49 -36.36
N GLY A 271 38.43 9.79 -37.29
CA GLY A 271 39.05 9.26 -38.50
C GLY A 271 40.08 8.15 -38.26
N GLN A 272 40.07 7.51 -37.09
CA GLN A 272 40.95 6.39 -36.77
C GLN A 272 40.19 5.07 -36.98
N ASP A 273 40.57 4.28 -37.99
CA ASP A 273 40.01 2.95 -38.21
C ASP A 273 40.29 2.03 -37.01
N SER A 274 39.27 1.73 -36.20
CA SER A 274 39.40 0.78 -35.10
C SER A 274 39.41 -0.65 -35.65
N THR A 275 40.59 -1.18 -35.98
CA THR A 275 40.75 -2.64 -36.13
C THR A 275 40.89 -3.26 -34.74
N PRO A 276 40.06 -4.26 -34.37
CA PRO A 276 40.23 -4.96 -33.10
C PRO A 276 41.45 -5.88 -33.17
N GLU A 277 42.45 -5.66 -32.31
CA GLU A 277 43.54 -6.62 -32.10
C GLU A 277 42.96 -7.99 -31.71
N GLN A 278 43.02 -8.93 -32.63
CA GLN A 278 42.73 -10.34 -32.37
C GLN A 278 43.76 -10.89 -31.37
N LYS A 279 43.34 -11.10 -30.12
CA LYS A 279 44.12 -11.90 -29.17
C LYS A 279 44.19 -13.34 -29.67
N GLN A 280 45.37 -13.72 -30.15
CA GLN A 280 45.76 -15.07 -30.53
C GLN A 280 45.41 -16.11 -29.45
N LYS A 281 44.73 -17.18 -29.85
CA LYS A 281 44.66 -18.44 -29.12
C LYS A 281 46.09 -19.00 -28.94
N LYS A 282 46.63 -18.95 -27.72
CA LYS A 282 47.74 -19.85 -27.33
C LYS A 282 47.18 -21.11 -26.67
N LYS A 283 47.21 -22.20 -27.43
CA LYS A 283 47.16 -23.59 -26.93
C LYS A 283 48.38 -23.84 -26.02
N LYS A 284 48.14 -24.46 -24.86
CA LYS A 284 49.05 -25.38 -24.15
C LYS A 284 48.15 -26.52 -23.66
N LYS A 285 48.18 -27.72 -24.27
CA LYS A 285 49.11 -28.83 -23.99
C LYS A 285 49.30 -29.03 -22.49
#